data_AF-A0A6P0Z7U0-F1
#
_entry.id   AF-A0A6P0Z7U0-F1
#
_cell.length_a   1.000
_cell.length_b   1.000
_cell.length_c   1.000
_cell.angle_alpha   90.00
_cell.angle_beta   90.00
_cell.angle_gamma   90.00
#
_symmetry.space_group_name_H-M   'P 1'
#
loop_
_entity.id
_entity.type
_entity.pdbx_description
1 polymer ?
#
loop_
_entity_poly.entity_id
_entity_poly.type
_entity_poly.pdbx_seq_one_letter_code
_entity_poly.pdbx_strand_id
1 'polypeptide(L)'
;MGSIAIKLISAEPPMLHMHIRDQNWLIFGKMTPIVQKQLAITSNFPQTKVIWWSGESLTPELLNAVEPEIAIASSNTIDPATVQLLQNNKTELYWTGHDGAIEWTPKKGFQTTLETVNNDAKLM
;
A
#
# COMPACT_ATOMS: atom_id res chain seq x y z
N MET A 1 11.38 2.14 -23.80
CA MET A 1 11.49 0.98 -22.89
C MET A 1 11.37 1.49 -21.47
N GLY A 2 10.55 0.89 -20.62
CA GLY A 2 10.45 1.29 -19.21
C GLY A 2 11.54 0.58 -18.41
N SER A 3 12.37 1.30 -17.66
CA SER A 3 13.31 0.72 -16.71
C SER A 3 12.57 0.36 -15.42
N ILE A 4 12.88 -0.82 -14.88
CA ILE A 4 12.45 -1.26 -13.55
C ILE A 4 13.73 -1.49 -12.76
N ALA A 5 13.83 -0.88 -11.58
CA ALA A 5 14.89 -1.18 -10.63
C ALA A 5 14.27 -1.78 -9.37
N ILE A 6 14.84 -2.88 -8.88
CA ILE A 6 14.41 -3.54 -7.65
C ILE A 6 15.61 -3.60 -6.71
N LYS A 7 15.42 -3.22 -5.46
CA LYS A 7 16.45 -3.24 -4.42
C LYS A 7 15.88 -3.87 -3.15
N LEU A 8 16.58 -4.86 -2.61
CA LEU A 8 16.33 -5.34 -1.24
C LEU A 8 16.81 -4.28 -0.25
N ILE A 9 15.90 -3.80 0.59
CA ILE A 9 16.17 -2.81 1.64
C ILE A 9 16.51 -3.52 2.95
N SER A 10 15.74 -4.55 3.30
CA SER A 10 16.02 -5.42 4.44
C SER A 10 15.57 -6.85 4.14
N ALA A 11 16.29 -7.82 4.67
CA ALA A 11 15.87 -9.21 4.67
C ALA A 11 14.94 -9.53 5.85
N GLU A 12 15.05 -8.77 6.95
CA GLU A 12 14.27 -8.97 8.17
C GLU A 12 13.95 -7.60 8.84
N PRO A 13 12.67 -7.16 8.83
CA PRO A 13 11.58 -7.74 8.05
C PRO A 13 11.86 -7.61 6.55
N PRO A 14 11.32 -8.51 5.71
CA PRO A 14 11.57 -8.47 4.27
C PRO A 14 10.97 -7.20 3.67
N MET A 15 11.82 -6.37 3.07
CA MET A 15 11.44 -5.09 2.46
C MET A 15 12.14 -4.92 1.12
N LEU A 16 11.36 -4.65 0.08
CA LEU A 16 11.82 -4.38 -1.28
C LEU A 16 11.40 -2.97 -1.68
N HIS A 17 12.33 -2.23 -2.25
CA HIS A 17 12.03 -1.00 -2.97
C HIS A 17 12.02 -1.30 -4.47
N MET A 18 10.93 -0.93 -5.13
CA MET A 18 10.79 -1.06 -6.57
C MET A 18 10.55 0.33 -7.16
N HIS A 19 11.37 0.68 -8.15
CA HIS A 19 11.26 1.93 -8.88
C HIS A 19 10.83 1.62 -10.32
N ILE A 20 9.60 2.01 -10.65
CA ILE A 20 9.04 1.89 -12.00
C ILE A 20 8.75 3.29 -12.52
N ARG A 21 9.55 3.75 -13.49
CA ARG A 21 9.48 5.11 -14.04
C ARG A 21 9.66 6.22 -12.98
N ASP A 22 8.58 6.87 -12.56
CA ASP A 22 8.56 7.95 -11.57
C ASP A 22 7.81 7.55 -10.29
N GLN A 23 7.56 6.25 -10.12
CA GLN A 23 6.90 5.69 -8.94
C GLN A 23 7.86 4.84 -8.12
N ASN A 24 7.93 5.17 -6.83
CA ASN A 24 8.61 4.40 -5.80
C ASN A 24 7.57 3.57 -5.04
N TRP A 25 7.79 2.27 -5.05
CA TRP A 25 6.96 1.27 -4.42
C TRP A 25 7.76 0.66 -3.27
N LEU A 26 7.17 0.60 -2.09
CA LEU A 26 7.71 -0.12 -0.96
C LEU A 26 6.86 -1.36 -0.71
N ILE A 27 7.47 -2.52 -0.91
CA ILE A 27 6.84 -3.81 -0.62
C ILE A 27 7.43 -4.30 0.68
N PHE A 28 6.58 -4.67 1.63
CA PHE A 28 7.04 -5.25 2.89
C PHE A 28 6.21 -6.48 3.25
N GLY A 29 6.91 -7.47 3.80
CA GLY A 29 6.24 -8.62 4.39
C GLY A 29 5.70 -8.30 5.79
N LYS A 30 5.10 -9.33 6.39
CA LYS A 30 4.45 -9.22 7.69
C LYS A 30 5.40 -8.70 8.77
N MET A 31 4.94 -7.71 9.53
CA MET A 31 5.67 -7.10 10.64
C MET A 31 4.81 -7.02 11.89
N THR A 32 5.41 -7.31 13.04
CA THR A 32 4.76 -7.04 14.33
C THR A 32 4.66 -5.52 14.56
N PRO A 33 3.69 -5.04 15.36
CA PRO A 33 3.57 -3.62 15.66
C PRO A 33 4.85 -3.01 16.27
N ILE A 34 5.61 -3.79 17.04
CA ILE A 34 6.88 -3.34 17.62
C ILE A 34 7.91 -3.06 16.51
N VAL A 35 8.01 -3.97 15.52
CA VAL A 35 8.92 -3.79 14.37
C VAL A 35 8.50 -2.59 13.53
N GLN A 36 7.21 -2.41 13.29
CA GLN A 36 6.68 -1.26 12.54
C GLN A 36 7.06 0.08 13.20
N LYS A 37 6.87 0.19 14.52
CA LYS A 37 7.24 1.39 15.29
C LYS A 37 8.75 1.64 15.29
N GLN A 38 9.55 0.58 15.39
CA GLN A 38 11.01 0.71 15.34
C GLN A 38 11.46 1.25 13.97
N LEU A 39 10.91 0.70 12.89
CA LEU A 39 11.23 1.14 11.52
C LEU A 39 10.84 2.59 11.26
N ALA A 40 9.69 3.03 11.79
CA ALA A 40 9.25 4.43 11.70
C ALA A 40 10.26 5.43 12.28
N ILE A 41 11.08 4.99 13.23
CA ILE A 41 12.09 5.81 13.90
C ILE A 41 13.46 5.68 13.21
N THR A 42 13.85 4.46 12.82
CA THR A 42 15.21 4.19 12.36
C THR A 42 15.40 4.27 10.85
N SER A 43 14.32 4.20 10.08
CA SER A 43 14.39 4.11 8.63
C SER A 43 14.15 5.48 8.02
N ASN A 44 15.00 5.84 7.05
CA ASN A 44 14.72 6.93 6.14
C ASN A 44 14.07 6.33 4.89
N PHE A 45 12.74 6.33 4.84
CA PHE A 45 12.02 5.81 3.68
C PHE A 45 12.26 6.73 2.47
N PRO A 46 12.51 6.17 1.27
CA PRO A 46 12.44 6.98 0.06
C PRO A 46 11.03 7.56 -0.05
N GLN A 47 10.86 8.68 -0.75
CA GLN A 47 9.53 9.24 -1.04
C GLN A 47 8.70 8.15 -1.75
N THR A 48 7.83 7.49 -0.99
CA THR A 48 7.15 6.26 -1.38
C THR A 48 5.74 6.62 -1.78
N LYS A 49 5.39 6.42 -3.06
CA LYS A 49 4.04 6.69 -3.53
C LYS A 49 3.10 5.52 -3.22
N VAL A 50 3.62 4.30 -3.29
CA VAL A 50 2.83 3.07 -3.17
C VAL A 50 3.42 2.17 -2.09
N ILE A 51 2.61 1.76 -1.12
CA ILE A 51 2.94 0.62 -0.25
C ILE A 51 2.17 -0.62 -0.69
N TRP A 52 2.83 -1.78 -0.64
CA TRP A 52 2.21 -3.08 -0.89
C TRP A 52 2.55 -4.06 0.22
N TRP A 53 1.52 -4.59 0.90
CA TRP A 53 1.68 -5.51 2.03
C TRP A 53 0.65 -6.64 2.04
N SER A 54 0.73 -7.51 3.05
CA SER A 54 -0.08 -8.74 3.15
C SER A 54 -1.42 -8.57 3.90
N GLY A 55 -1.85 -7.33 4.16
CA GLY A 55 -3.14 -7.00 4.79
C GLY A 55 -3.19 -7.07 6.31
N GLU A 56 -2.07 -7.32 6.98
CA GLU A 56 -1.97 -7.17 8.43
C GLU A 56 -2.17 -5.71 8.88
N SER A 57 -2.44 -5.51 10.17
CA SER A 57 -2.63 -4.17 10.73
C SER A 57 -1.39 -3.30 10.58
N LEU A 58 -1.59 -2.05 10.18
CA LEU A 58 -0.53 -1.04 10.09
C LEU A 58 -0.60 -0.10 11.28
N THR A 59 0.56 0.27 11.85
CA THR A 59 0.60 1.25 12.93
C THR A 59 0.60 2.68 12.37
N PRO A 60 0.04 3.65 13.12
CA PRO A 60 0.09 5.07 12.74
C PRO A 60 1.51 5.58 12.51
N GLU A 61 2.46 5.13 13.33
CA GLU A 61 3.86 5.56 13.24
C GLU A 61 4.47 5.16 11.90
N LEU A 62 4.21 3.94 11.41
CA LEU A 62 4.72 3.50 10.12
C LEU A 62 4.09 4.30 8.98
N LEU A 63 2.76 4.48 8.98
CA LEU A 63 2.09 5.22 7.92
C LEU A 63 2.49 6.70 7.89
N ASN A 64 2.73 7.32 9.04
CA ASN A 64 3.21 8.69 9.13
C ASN A 64 4.68 8.83 8.73
N ALA A 65 5.49 7.77 8.84
CA ALA A 65 6.89 7.81 8.40
C ALA A 65 7.04 7.56 6.89
N VAL A 66 6.13 6.78 6.30
CA VAL A 66 6.15 6.44 4.86
C VAL A 66 5.37 7.45 4.02
N GLU A 67 4.29 8.01 4.58
CA GLU A 67 3.35 8.95 3.93
C GLU A 67 2.93 8.54 2.51
N PRO A 68 2.37 7.33 2.32
CA PRO A 68 2.02 6.86 0.99
C PRO A 68 0.77 7.55 0.44
N GLU A 69 0.77 7.77 -0.88
CA GLU A 69 -0.42 8.18 -1.62
C GLU A 69 -1.38 6.99 -1.83
N ILE A 70 -0.82 5.79 -2.01
CA ILE A 70 -1.56 4.58 -2.38
C ILE A 70 -1.11 3.40 -1.52
N ALA A 71 -2.08 2.60 -1.09
CA ALA A 71 -1.92 1.43 -0.27
C ALA A 71 -2.59 0.22 -0.93
N ILE A 72 -1.83 -0.84 -1.18
CA ILE A 72 -2.30 -2.09 -1.77
C ILE A 72 -2.14 -3.24 -0.77
N ALA A 73 -3.23 -3.89 -0.39
CA ALA A 73 -3.17 -5.12 0.39
C ALA A 73 -3.45 -6.35 -0.47
N SER A 74 -2.53 -7.31 -0.43
CA SER A 74 -2.79 -8.67 -0.92
C SER A 74 -3.46 -9.50 0.18
N SER A 75 -4.74 -9.24 0.41
CA SER A 75 -5.54 -9.92 1.43
C SER A 75 -7.02 -9.99 1.04
N ASN A 76 -7.72 -10.96 1.63
CA ASN A 76 -9.18 -11.08 1.52
C ASN A 76 -9.92 -10.04 2.38
N THR A 77 -9.31 -9.64 3.49
CA THR A 77 -9.86 -8.68 4.45
C THR A 77 -8.76 -7.77 4.98
N ILE A 78 -9.15 -6.59 5.45
CA ILE A 78 -8.25 -5.67 6.15
C ILE A 78 -8.87 -5.35 7.51
N ASP A 79 -8.02 -5.23 8.51
CA ASP A 79 -8.39 -4.73 9.82
C ASP A 79 -9.08 -3.34 9.73
N PRO A 80 -10.30 -3.16 10.26
CA PRO A 80 -11.03 -1.90 10.13
C PRO A 80 -10.30 -0.67 10.67
N ALA A 81 -9.47 -0.83 11.71
CA ALA A 81 -8.69 0.28 12.25
C ALA A 81 -7.60 0.73 11.26
N THR A 82 -7.01 -0.20 10.51
CA THR A 82 -6.08 0.10 9.42
C THR A 82 -6.76 0.83 8.26
N VAL A 83 -7.98 0.44 7.89
CA VAL A 83 -8.77 1.16 6.87
C VAL A 83 -9.02 2.60 7.31
N GLN A 84 -9.49 2.80 8.55
CA GLN A 84 -9.72 4.15 9.09
C GLN A 84 -8.44 4.99 9.13
N LEU A 85 -7.32 4.38 9.50
CA LEU A 85 -6.03 5.06 9.54
C LEU A 85 -5.58 5.53 8.16
N LEU A 86 -5.68 4.67 7.14
CA LEU A 86 -5.37 5.03 5.75
C LEU A 86 -6.27 6.16 5.24
N GLN A 87 -7.57 6.09 5.52
CA GLN A 87 -8.54 7.14 5.17
C GLN A 87 -8.19 8.48 5.84
N ASN A 88 -7.86 8.48 7.13
CA ASN A 88 -7.47 9.67 7.87
C ASN A 88 -6.18 10.31 7.31
N ASN A 89 -5.26 9.47 6.83
CA ASN A 89 -4.02 9.91 6.19
C ASN A 89 -4.21 10.27 4.70
N LYS A 90 -5.44 10.21 4.18
CA LYS A 90 -5.77 10.45 2.76
C LYS A 90 -5.02 9.53 1.79
N THR A 91 -4.67 8.33 2.26
CA THR A 91 -4.08 7.27 1.44
C THR A 91 -5.20 6.51 0.74
N GLU A 92 -5.12 6.40 -0.58
CA GLU A 92 -6.06 5.62 -1.38
C GLU A 92 -5.79 4.12 -1.17
N LEU A 93 -6.83 3.35 -0.84
CA LEU A 93 -6.70 1.94 -0.49
C LEU A 93 -7.30 1.04 -1.57
N TYR A 94 -6.50 0.04 -1.99
CA TYR A 94 -6.92 -1.09 -2.81
C TYR A 94 -6.62 -2.41 -2.09
N TRP A 95 -7.48 -3.42 -2.23
CA TRP A 95 -7.16 -4.78 -1.78
C TRP A 95 -7.80 -5.89 -2.60
N THR A 96 -7.01 -6.94 -2.83
CA THR A 96 -7.34 -7.98 -3.81
C THR A 96 -8.59 -8.79 -3.46
N GLY A 97 -8.95 -8.86 -2.19
CA GLY A 97 -10.16 -9.53 -1.69
C GLY A 97 -11.48 -8.85 -2.09
N HIS A 98 -11.43 -7.55 -2.38
CA HIS A 98 -12.60 -6.73 -2.69
C HIS A 98 -12.55 -6.22 -4.12
N ASP A 99 -11.38 -5.75 -4.55
CA ASP A 99 -11.17 -5.08 -5.85
C ASP A 99 -10.79 -6.07 -6.97
N GLY A 100 -10.51 -7.32 -6.61
CA GLY A 100 -9.96 -8.32 -7.52
C GLY A 100 -8.51 -8.00 -7.90
N ALA A 101 -8.14 -8.26 -9.15
CA ALA A 101 -6.82 -7.85 -9.63
C ALA A 101 -6.73 -6.33 -9.73
N ILE A 102 -5.57 -5.80 -9.33
CA ILE A 102 -5.25 -4.37 -9.38
C ILE A 102 -4.21 -4.20 -10.48
N GLU A 103 -4.59 -3.50 -11.55
CA GLU A 103 -3.71 -3.16 -12.65
C GLU A 103 -3.22 -1.72 -12.50
N TRP A 104 -1.92 -1.49 -12.73
CA TRP A 104 -1.39 -0.14 -12.84
C TRP A 104 -0.71 0.06 -14.18
N THR A 105 -1.05 1.18 -14.84
CA THR A 105 -0.27 1.66 -15.98
C THR A 105 0.05 3.15 -15.81
N PRO A 106 1.18 3.63 -16.35
CA PRO A 106 1.54 5.05 -16.30
C PRO A 106 0.51 5.98 -16.97
N LYS A 107 -0.32 5.44 -17.88
CA LYS A 107 -1.31 6.22 -18.64
C LYS A 107 -2.68 6.23 -17.99
N LYS A 108 -3.08 5.14 -17.33
CA LYS A 108 -4.44 4.96 -16.79
C LYS A 108 -4.50 5.00 -15.26
N GLY A 109 -3.35 5.04 -14.59
CA GLY A 109 -3.31 4.91 -13.13
C GLY A 109 -3.67 3.50 -12.69
N PHE A 110 -4.20 3.41 -11.47
CA PHE A 110 -4.69 2.16 -10.87
C PHE A 110 -6.11 1.85 -11.34
N GLN A 111 -6.35 0.59 -11.67
CA GLN A 111 -7.65 0.07 -12.11
C GLN A 111 -7.90 -1.27 -11.43
N THR A 112 -9.16 -1.53 -11.10
CA THR A 112 -9.60 -2.76 -10.45
C THR A 112 -10.40 -3.61 -11.43
N THR A 113 -10.32 -4.93 -11.32
CA THR A 113 -11.13 -5.83 -12.17
C THR A 113 -12.54 -6.03 -11.68
N LEU A 114 -12.78 -5.85 -10.38
CA LEU A 114 -14.12 -5.84 -9.81
C LEU A 114 -14.56 -4.38 -9.68
N GLU A 115 -15.65 -4.04 -10.36
CA GLU A 115 -16.34 -2.78 -10.14
C GLU A 115 -16.99 -2.84 -8.76
N THR A 116 -16.61 -1.91 -7.88
CA THR A 116 -17.43 -1.61 -6.71
C THR A 116 -18.80 -1.18 -7.21
N VAL A 117 -19.82 -2.02 -7.00
CA VAL A 117 -21.21 -1.62 -7.20
C VAL A 117 -21.51 -0.54 -6.17
N ASN A 118 -21.31 0.73 -6.53
CA ASN A 118 -21.82 1.85 -5.76
C ASN A 118 -23.35 1.78 -5.84
N ASN A 119 -23.96 1.26 -4.79
CA ASN A 119 -25.41 1.13 -4.63
C ASN A 119 -26.09 2.49 -4.32
N ASP A 120 -25.50 3.61 -4.75
CA ASP A 120 -26.05 4.96 -4.58
C ASP A 120 -26.93 5.40 -5.76
N ALA A 121 -27.21 4.50 -6.72
CA ALA A 121 -28.21 4.71 -7.76
C ALA A 121 -29.45 3.84 -7.51
N LYS A 122 -30.10 4.01 -6.35
CA LYS A 122 -31.46 3.48 -6.16
C LYS A 122 -32.33 4.31 -5.23
N LEU A 123 -32.36 5.62 -5.42
CA LEU A 123 -33.47 6.48 -4.99
C LEU A 123 -33.61 7.66 -5.97
N MET A 124 -34.19 7.41 -7.14
CA MET A 124 -35.00 8.38 -7.87
C MET A 124 -36.22 7.65 -8.42
#